data_AF-A0A940I2E2-F1
#
_entry.id   AF-A0A940I2E2-F1
#
_cell.length_a   1.000
_cell.length_b   1.000
_cell.length_c   1.000
_cell.angle_alpha   90.00
_cell.angle_beta   90.00
_cell.angle_gamma   90.00
#
_symmetry.space_group_name_H-M   'P 1'
#
loop_
_entity.id
_entity.type
_entity.pdbx_description
1 polymer ?
#
loop_
_entity_poly.entity_id
_entity_poly.type
_entity_poly.pdbx_seq_one_letter_code
_entity_poly.pdbx_strand_id
1 'polypeptide(L)'
;MKKFFVVIIAILVSAFAFAQLKDVPTDHWAYESVEALVNAGIIQGYPDGTFRGASSVTRYEVAVLLSRVMDKIELDLGEVIKNRYLNSLKLINTNKDQISSLYKVVKGNSDKLDELGGKLDEVSKALATLESLKVTLDVHEGDITALYDISGSLKKDLEKLNLSIETLKKTVDLHEKDVINIYGELANKASKDDVQMIVDKSLEEVNGQIEFLYKKINFAEENVKAYTDSKVSELSGKILNVEATVNDGLPVLRDLVYQNSTNIKNLEKKLMKYINVKVNAVNKNIDGLEDKIAGLEKAYAMKFEGIDAYLNGMADQIITLEETTNNLAEKVDTKADQTEVEEVAKKVKTTNILSIFALLLGAAGLGVAIYGIMQP
;
A
#
# COMPACT_ATOMS: atom_id res chain seq x y z
N MET A 1 -63.45 57.46 13.70
CA MET A 1 -62.40 56.42 13.61
C MET A 1 -61.01 56.95 13.21
N LYS A 2 -60.86 58.00 12.38
CA LYS A 2 -59.54 58.58 12.05
C LYS A 2 -58.75 59.15 13.25
N LYS A 3 -59.43 59.66 14.27
CA LYS A 3 -58.78 60.20 15.49
C LYS A 3 -58.17 59.11 16.40
N PHE A 4 -58.68 57.88 16.37
CA PHE A 4 -58.12 56.76 17.14
C PHE A 4 -56.93 56.10 16.44
N PHE A 5 -56.90 56.10 15.11
CA PHE A 5 -55.79 55.53 14.33
C PHE A 5 -54.52 56.41 14.41
N VAL A 6 -54.68 57.73 14.50
CA VAL A 6 -53.55 58.67 14.69
C VAL A 6 -52.94 58.53 16.09
N VAL A 7 -53.75 58.24 17.11
CA VAL A 7 -53.25 58.02 18.49
C VAL A 7 -52.50 56.68 18.60
N ILE A 8 -52.98 55.62 17.94
CA ILE A 8 -52.29 54.32 17.93
C ILE A 8 -51.00 54.37 17.10
N ILE A 9 -50.97 55.10 15.97
CA ILE A 9 -49.74 55.33 15.21
C ILE A 9 -48.77 56.26 15.98
N ALA A 10 -49.24 57.27 16.70
CA ALA A 10 -48.39 58.11 17.54
C ALA A 10 -47.77 57.34 18.73
N ILE A 11 -48.51 56.38 19.30
CA ILE A 11 -48.02 55.48 20.37
C ILE A 11 -47.08 54.41 19.80
N LEU A 12 -47.27 53.96 18.56
CA LEU A 12 -46.37 53.01 17.88
C LEU A 12 -45.10 53.68 17.34
N VAL A 13 -45.14 54.96 16.96
CA VAL A 13 -43.95 55.73 16.53
C VAL A 13 -43.11 56.21 17.73
N SER A 14 -43.68 56.32 18.94
CA SER A 14 -42.88 56.62 20.15
C SER A 14 -42.19 55.40 20.77
N ALA A 15 -42.50 54.18 20.31
CA ALA A 15 -41.97 52.94 20.89
C ALA A 15 -40.65 52.46 20.27
N PHE A 16 -40.13 53.15 19.25
CA PHE A 16 -38.81 52.88 18.65
C PHE A 16 -38.04 54.17 18.31
N ALA A 17 -38.25 55.24 19.09
CA ALA A 17 -37.18 56.21 19.23
C ALA A 17 -36.14 55.55 20.14
N PHE A 18 -35.05 55.05 19.57
CA PHE A 18 -33.83 54.84 20.35
C PHE A 18 -33.53 56.19 20.98
N ALA A 19 -33.92 56.33 22.24
CA ALA A 19 -33.89 57.59 22.94
C ALA A 19 -32.41 57.86 23.18
N GLN A 20 -31.82 58.65 22.26
CA GLN A 20 -30.61 59.38 22.56
C GLN A 20 -30.88 60.07 23.90
N LEU A 21 -30.17 59.63 24.94
CA LEU A 21 -30.37 60.16 26.27
C LEU A 21 -30.04 61.66 26.19
N LYS A 22 -31.00 62.50 26.60
CA LYS A 22 -30.98 63.94 26.30
C LYS A 22 -29.76 64.67 26.83
N ASP A 23 -29.14 64.11 27.87
CA ASP A 23 -27.96 64.61 28.58
C ASP A 23 -26.67 63.86 28.21
N VAL A 24 -26.72 62.97 27.21
CA VAL A 24 -25.56 62.31 26.63
C VAL A 24 -25.59 62.49 25.10
N PRO A 25 -25.20 63.69 24.60
CA PRO A 25 -25.10 63.93 23.17
C PRO A 25 -23.97 63.11 22.52
N THR A 26 -23.98 62.96 21.19
CA THR A 26 -23.06 62.11 20.42
C THR A 26 -21.58 62.48 20.54
N ASP A 27 -21.28 63.72 20.93
CA ASP A 27 -19.94 64.26 21.18
C ASP A 27 -19.51 64.14 22.65
N HIS A 28 -20.37 63.62 23.53
CA HIS A 28 -20.06 63.39 24.93
C HIS A 28 -19.12 62.18 25.08
N TRP A 29 -18.08 62.31 25.90
CA TRP A 29 -17.07 61.26 26.11
C TRP A 29 -17.66 59.90 26.53
N ALA A 30 -18.81 59.93 27.22
CA ALA A 30 -19.50 58.73 27.68
C ALA A 30 -20.54 58.18 26.68
N TYR A 31 -20.74 58.83 25.54
CA TYR A 31 -21.80 58.48 24.58
C TYR A 31 -21.71 57.02 24.15
N GLU A 32 -20.57 56.59 23.61
CA GLU A 32 -20.39 55.22 23.11
C GLU A 32 -20.62 54.17 24.22
N SER A 33 -20.10 54.44 25.42
CA SER A 33 -20.24 53.54 26.57
C SER A 33 -21.69 53.44 27.06
N VAL A 34 -22.39 54.56 27.15
CA VAL A 34 -23.77 54.62 27.63
C VAL A 34 -24.70 54.04 26.57
N GLU A 35 -24.47 54.36 25.30
CA GLU A 35 -25.20 53.79 24.16
C GLU A 35 -25.02 52.27 24.11
N ALA A 36 -23.81 51.75 24.27
CA ALA A 36 -23.56 50.30 24.32
C ALA A 36 -24.33 49.61 25.45
N LEU A 37 -24.37 50.21 26.64
CA LEU A 37 -25.10 49.67 27.80
C LEU A 37 -26.62 49.82 27.65
N VAL A 38 -27.10 50.84 26.94
CA VAL A 38 -28.52 51.00 26.59
C VAL A 38 -28.93 49.97 25.54
N ASN A 39 -28.12 49.78 24.51
CA ASN A 39 -28.30 48.76 23.48
C ASN A 39 -28.28 47.34 24.07
N ALA A 40 -27.44 47.12 25.09
CA ALA A 40 -27.40 45.87 25.86
C ALA A 40 -28.57 45.71 26.85
N GLY A 41 -29.45 46.72 27.00
CA GLY A 41 -30.59 46.71 27.92
C GLY A 41 -30.20 46.82 29.40
N ILE A 42 -28.92 47.06 29.69
CA ILE A 42 -28.37 47.21 31.03
C ILE A 42 -28.85 48.54 31.61
N ILE A 43 -28.67 49.63 30.85
CA ILE A 43 -29.15 50.98 31.17
C ILE A 43 -30.43 51.26 30.37
N GLN A 44 -31.41 51.91 30.98
CA GLN A 44 -32.66 52.30 30.30
C GLN A 44 -32.91 53.82 30.34
N GLY A 45 -32.05 54.57 31.05
CA GLY A 45 -32.30 55.96 31.38
C GLY A 45 -33.44 56.13 32.39
N TYR A 46 -33.69 57.38 32.75
CA TYR A 46 -34.80 57.78 33.60
C TYR A 46 -36.04 58.08 32.75
N PRO A 47 -37.26 58.11 33.34
CA PRO A 47 -38.50 58.38 32.61
C PRO A 47 -38.54 59.73 31.88
N ASP A 48 -37.68 60.68 32.26
CA ASP A 48 -37.52 61.98 31.60
C ASP A 48 -36.64 61.93 30.33
N GLY A 49 -36.05 60.77 30.04
CA GLY A 49 -35.16 60.50 28.91
C GLY A 49 -33.70 60.90 29.17
N THR A 50 -33.27 60.97 30.43
CA THR A 50 -31.88 61.31 30.81
C THR A 50 -31.11 60.10 31.35
N PHE A 51 -29.79 60.14 31.32
CA PHE A 51 -28.86 59.19 31.92
C PHE A 51 -28.47 59.57 33.35
N ARG A 52 -28.36 60.87 33.62
CA ARG A 52 -27.91 61.52 34.86
C ARG A 52 -26.51 61.08 35.29
N GLY A 53 -25.56 60.96 34.36
CA GLY A 53 -24.19 60.47 34.62
C GLY A 53 -23.38 61.31 35.62
N ALA A 54 -23.75 62.57 35.86
CA ALA A 54 -23.12 63.43 36.88
C ALA A 54 -23.75 63.32 38.28
N SER A 55 -24.86 62.58 38.42
CA SER A 55 -25.54 62.38 39.70
C SER A 55 -24.95 61.22 40.49
N SER A 56 -25.07 61.27 41.82
CA SER A 56 -24.71 60.13 42.66
C SER A 56 -25.63 58.95 42.38
N VAL A 57 -25.04 57.81 42.06
CA VAL A 57 -25.76 56.54 41.87
C VAL A 57 -26.09 55.93 43.23
N THR A 58 -27.33 55.46 43.39
CA THR A 58 -27.78 54.77 44.60
C THR A 58 -27.36 53.30 44.59
N ARG A 59 -27.22 52.69 45.77
CA ARG A 59 -26.92 51.25 45.90
C ARG A 59 -27.97 50.37 45.21
N TYR A 60 -29.23 50.80 45.18
CA TYR A 60 -30.31 50.09 44.50
C TYR A 60 -30.13 50.12 42.98
N GLU A 61 -29.78 51.26 42.40
CA GLU A 61 -29.51 51.38 40.97
C GLU A 61 -28.29 50.54 40.56
N VAL A 62 -27.24 50.50 41.38
CA VAL A 62 -26.10 49.58 41.15
C VAL A 62 -26.56 48.12 41.18
N ALA A 63 -27.37 47.73 42.16
CA ALA A 63 -27.82 46.34 42.29
C ALA A 63 -28.67 45.89 41.09
N VAL A 64 -29.55 46.76 40.57
CA VAL A 64 -30.36 46.47 39.38
C VAL A 64 -29.49 46.38 38.12
N LEU A 65 -28.52 47.29 37.95
CA LEU A 65 -27.56 47.22 36.84
C LEU A 65 -26.74 45.93 36.90
N LEU A 66 -26.25 45.57 38.08
CA LEU A 66 -25.47 44.35 38.29
C LEU A 66 -26.29 43.09 38.01
N SER A 67 -27.55 43.03 38.44
CA SER A 67 -28.45 41.91 38.14
C SER A 67 -28.62 41.72 36.63
N ARG A 68 -28.88 42.80 35.88
CA ARG A 68 -29.05 42.74 34.42
C ARG A 68 -27.76 42.34 33.70
N VAL A 69 -26.62 42.83 34.18
CA VAL A 69 -25.30 42.42 33.69
C VAL A 69 -25.08 40.92 33.94
N MET A 70 -25.40 40.43 35.13
CA MET A 70 -25.25 39.01 35.47
C MET A 70 -26.16 38.11 34.63
N ASP A 71 -27.43 38.48 34.45
CA ASP A 71 -28.37 37.72 33.61
C ASP A 71 -27.89 37.64 32.15
N LYS A 72 -27.33 38.74 31.63
CA LYS A 72 -26.79 38.77 30.26
C LYS A 72 -25.52 37.92 30.13
N ILE A 73 -24.62 38.01 31.11
CA ILE A 73 -23.41 37.19 31.17
C ILE A 73 -23.77 35.70 31.24
N GLU A 74 -24.77 35.31 32.03
CA GLU A 74 -25.19 33.91 32.17
C GLU A 74 -25.79 33.36 30.87
N LEU A 75 -26.63 34.14 30.18
CA LEU A 75 -27.18 33.77 28.88
C LEU A 75 -26.09 33.62 27.82
N ASP A 76 -25.18 34.59 27.72
CA ASP A 76 -24.13 34.59 26.71
C ASP A 76 -23.08 33.49 26.99
N LEU A 77 -22.71 33.24 28.26
CA LEU A 77 -21.84 32.11 28.61
C LEU A 77 -22.52 30.76 28.33
N GLY A 78 -23.80 30.62 28.67
CA GLY A 78 -24.56 29.39 28.45
C GLY A 78 -24.59 28.99 26.97
N GLU A 79 -24.80 29.96 26.08
CA GLU A 79 -24.79 29.74 24.64
C GLU A 79 -23.40 29.42 24.10
N VAL A 80 -22.36 30.14 24.55
CA VAL A 80 -20.96 29.88 24.19
C VAL A 80 -20.52 28.47 24.60
N ILE A 81 -20.84 28.04 25.82
CA ILE A 81 -20.50 26.70 26.34
C ILE A 81 -21.24 25.63 25.55
N LYS A 82 -22.54 25.82 25.29
CA LYS A 82 -23.35 24.88 24.50
C LYS A 82 -22.82 24.73 23.08
N ASN A 83 -22.50 25.84 22.42
CA ASN A 83 -21.99 25.83 21.04
C ASN A 83 -20.61 25.16 20.98
N ARG A 84 -19.73 25.44 21.95
CA ARG A 84 -18.43 24.75 22.07
C ARG A 84 -18.61 23.25 22.27
N TYR A 85 -19.54 22.83 23.13
CA TYR A 85 -19.85 21.41 23.36
C TYR A 85 -20.39 20.72 22.09
N LEU A 86 -21.32 21.35 21.38
CA LEU A 86 -21.89 20.82 20.13
C LEU A 86 -20.85 20.69 19.02
N ASN A 87 -19.95 21.68 18.89
CA ASN A 87 -18.85 21.63 17.93
C ASN A 87 -17.87 20.49 18.26
N SER A 88 -17.51 20.32 19.53
CA SER A 88 -16.68 19.20 19.98
C SER A 88 -17.34 17.85 19.68
N LEU A 89 -18.65 17.70 19.94
CA LEU A 89 -19.42 16.49 19.61
C LEU A 89 -19.42 16.18 18.12
N LYS A 90 -19.61 17.21 17.28
CA LYS A 90 -19.59 17.05 15.82
C LYS A 90 -18.22 16.58 15.33
N LEU A 91 -17.14 17.13 15.89
CA LEU A 91 -15.77 16.73 15.60
C LEU A 91 -15.51 15.29 16.04
N ILE A 92 -15.95 14.91 17.25
CA ILE A 92 -15.82 13.54 17.78
C ILE A 92 -16.54 12.54 16.87
N ASN A 93 -17.77 12.83 16.43
CA ASN A 93 -18.51 11.94 15.54
C ASN A 93 -17.84 11.83 14.16
N THR A 94 -17.35 12.94 13.62
CA THR A 94 -16.59 12.93 12.36
C THR A 94 -15.34 12.08 12.47
N ASN A 95 -14.58 12.23 13.56
CA ASN A 95 -13.37 11.44 13.81
C ASN A 95 -13.71 9.95 14.00
N LYS A 96 -14.84 9.62 14.65
CA LYS A 96 -15.31 8.24 14.79
C LYS A 96 -15.57 7.57 13.44
N ASP A 97 -16.19 8.29 12.50
CA ASP A 97 -16.47 7.77 11.15
C ASP A 97 -15.18 7.59 10.34
N GLN A 98 -14.23 8.54 10.48
CA GLN A 98 -12.90 8.42 9.89
C GLN A 98 -12.12 7.23 10.46
N ILE A 99 -12.10 7.06 11.78
CA ILE A 99 -11.47 5.91 12.46
C ILE A 99 -12.09 4.59 12.00
N SER A 100 -13.42 4.53 11.87
CA SER A 100 -14.12 3.35 11.38
C SER A 100 -13.75 3.00 9.94
N SER A 101 -13.56 4.02 9.10
CA SER A 101 -13.12 3.86 7.72
C SER A 101 -11.67 3.39 7.63
N LEU A 102 -10.77 3.98 8.44
CA LEU A 102 -9.38 3.56 8.56
C LEU A 102 -9.27 2.11 9.04
N TYR A 103 -10.07 1.71 10.03
CA TYR A 103 -10.10 0.33 10.52
C TYR A 103 -10.45 -0.66 9.39
N LYS A 104 -11.43 -0.34 8.54
CA LYS A 104 -11.77 -1.18 7.38
C LYS A 104 -10.62 -1.31 6.39
N VAL A 105 -9.90 -0.21 6.13
CA VAL A 105 -8.73 -0.23 5.24
C VAL A 105 -7.61 -1.09 5.83
N VAL A 106 -7.29 -0.91 7.11
CA VAL A 106 -6.25 -1.69 7.80
C VAL A 106 -6.60 -3.17 7.80
N LYS A 107 -7.86 -3.52 8.10
CA LYS A 107 -8.33 -4.91 8.07
C LYS A 107 -8.24 -5.51 6.66
N GLY A 108 -8.70 -4.79 5.64
CA GLY A 108 -8.58 -5.25 4.26
C GLY A 108 -7.13 -5.40 3.78
N ASN A 109 -6.19 -4.61 4.33
CA ASN A 109 -4.77 -4.79 4.06
C ASN A 109 -4.20 -6.02 4.80
N SER A 110 -4.63 -6.29 6.04
CA SER A 110 -4.29 -7.52 6.76
C SER A 110 -4.72 -8.75 5.99
N ASP A 111 -5.98 -8.79 5.53
CA ASP A 111 -6.51 -9.92 4.77
C ASP A 111 -5.71 -10.19 3.47
N LYS A 112 -5.29 -9.12 2.78
CA LYS A 112 -4.41 -9.23 1.59
C LYS A 112 -3.01 -9.72 1.95
N LEU A 113 -2.50 -9.36 3.13
CA LEU A 113 -1.19 -9.79 3.60
C LEU A 113 -1.20 -11.30 3.88
N ASP A 114 -2.29 -11.80 4.46
CA ASP A 114 -2.51 -13.23 4.66
C ASP A 114 -2.62 -13.98 3.32
N GLU A 115 -3.33 -13.42 2.34
CA GLU A 115 -3.41 -13.99 0.98
C GLU A 115 -2.03 -14.05 0.30
N LEU A 116 -1.23 -12.99 0.43
CA LEU A 116 0.15 -12.97 -0.06
C LEU A 116 1.04 -13.98 0.65
N GLY A 117 0.86 -14.17 1.96
CA GLY A 117 1.53 -15.22 2.74
C GLY A 117 1.22 -16.61 2.19
N GLY A 118 -0.05 -16.90 1.86
CA GLY A 118 -0.44 -18.16 1.23
C GLY A 118 0.22 -18.38 -0.14
N LYS A 119 0.25 -17.35 -0.99
CA LYS A 119 0.92 -17.41 -2.29
C LYS A 119 2.43 -17.62 -2.17
N LEU A 120 3.07 -17.02 -1.17
CA LEU A 120 4.49 -17.23 -0.89
C LEU A 120 4.76 -18.70 -0.54
N ASP A 121 3.88 -19.31 0.25
CA ASP A 121 3.99 -20.72 0.65
C ASP A 121 3.86 -21.67 -0.56
N GLU A 122 2.98 -21.36 -1.52
CA GLU A 122 2.88 -22.07 -2.80
C GLU A 122 4.15 -21.95 -3.64
N VAL A 123 4.74 -20.75 -3.71
CA VAL A 123 6.01 -20.52 -4.42
C VAL A 123 7.15 -21.29 -3.76
N SER A 124 7.22 -21.32 -2.43
CA SER A 124 8.22 -22.11 -1.71
C SER A 124 8.10 -23.60 -1.99
N LYS A 125 6.88 -24.14 -2.08
CA LYS A 125 6.65 -25.54 -2.48
C LYS A 125 7.11 -25.79 -3.92
N ALA A 126 6.79 -24.89 -4.85
CA ALA A 126 7.24 -24.99 -6.23
C ALA A 126 8.78 -24.97 -6.34
N LEU A 127 9.45 -24.14 -5.54
CA LEU A 127 10.92 -24.09 -5.48
C LEU A 127 11.52 -25.43 -5.02
N ALA A 128 10.96 -26.04 -3.98
CA ALA A 128 11.38 -27.35 -3.51
C ALA A 128 11.22 -28.44 -4.59
N THR A 129 10.14 -28.40 -5.38
CA THR A 129 9.98 -29.33 -6.50
C THR A 129 11.03 -29.12 -7.59
N LEU A 130 11.38 -27.87 -7.90
CA LEU A 130 12.44 -27.53 -8.85
C LEU A 130 13.81 -28.05 -8.41
N GLU A 131 14.13 -27.95 -7.12
CA GLU A 131 15.37 -28.51 -6.57
C GLU A 131 15.43 -30.03 -6.73
N SER A 132 14.31 -30.74 -6.48
CA SER A 132 14.26 -32.20 -6.68
C SER A 132 14.40 -32.61 -8.16
N LEU A 133 13.83 -31.82 -9.07
CA LEU A 133 13.96 -32.04 -10.52
C LEU A 133 15.39 -31.82 -10.99
N LYS A 134 16.08 -30.82 -10.44
CA LYS A 134 17.50 -30.57 -10.73
C LYS A 134 18.37 -31.79 -10.37
N VAL A 135 18.18 -32.37 -9.19
CA VAL A 135 18.89 -33.60 -8.79
C VAL A 135 18.63 -34.74 -9.77
N THR A 136 17.39 -34.90 -10.23
CA THR A 136 17.03 -35.93 -11.22
C THR A 136 17.71 -35.67 -12.56
N LEU A 137 17.81 -34.41 -12.98
CA LEU A 137 18.48 -34.01 -14.22
C LEU A 137 19.98 -34.36 -14.17
N ASP A 138 20.64 -34.07 -13.04
CA ASP A 138 22.06 -34.38 -12.83
C ASP A 138 22.32 -35.90 -12.93
N VAL A 139 21.41 -36.72 -12.40
CA VAL A 139 21.47 -38.20 -12.54
C VAL A 139 21.36 -38.62 -14.01
N HIS A 140 20.39 -38.08 -14.74
CA HIS A 140 20.23 -38.40 -16.17
C HIS A 140 21.42 -37.95 -17.02
N GLU A 141 22.07 -36.82 -16.69
CA GLU A 141 23.30 -36.39 -17.37
C GLU A 141 24.44 -37.40 -17.15
N GLY A 142 24.54 -37.95 -15.93
CA GLY A 142 25.43 -39.07 -15.62
C GLY A 142 25.13 -40.32 -16.45
N ASP A 143 23.86 -40.72 -16.54
CA ASP A 143 23.43 -41.88 -17.33
C ASP A 143 23.71 -41.70 -18.83
N ILE A 144 23.48 -40.50 -19.38
CA ILE A 144 23.80 -40.16 -20.77
C ILE A 144 25.29 -40.31 -21.04
N THR A 145 26.13 -39.85 -20.11
CA THR A 145 27.59 -39.97 -20.23
C THR A 145 28.01 -41.45 -20.25
N ALA A 146 27.45 -42.27 -19.37
CA ALA A 146 27.72 -43.71 -19.35
C ALA A 146 27.28 -44.40 -20.66
N LEU A 147 26.15 -44.00 -21.25
CA LEU A 147 25.70 -44.51 -22.55
C LEU A 147 26.67 -44.13 -23.68
N TYR A 148 27.25 -42.93 -23.65
CA TYR A 148 28.28 -42.52 -24.61
C TYR A 148 29.52 -43.42 -24.53
N ASP A 149 29.98 -43.76 -23.32
CA ASP A 149 31.13 -44.64 -23.10
C ASP A 149 30.86 -46.07 -23.60
N ILE A 150 29.66 -46.60 -23.33
CA ILE A 150 29.22 -47.91 -23.83
C ILE A 150 29.19 -47.91 -25.36
N SER A 151 28.62 -46.86 -25.97
CA SER A 151 28.58 -46.70 -27.44
C SER A 151 29.99 -46.69 -28.05
N GLY A 152 30.92 -45.95 -27.43
CA GLY A 152 32.32 -45.94 -27.84
C GLY A 152 32.98 -47.32 -27.76
N SER A 153 32.70 -48.06 -26.69
CA SER A 153 33.23 -49.41 -26.48
C SER A 153 32.69 -50.40 -27.52
N LEU A 154 31.38 -50.37 -27.78
CA LEU A 154 30.74 -51.19 -28.81
C LEU A 154 31.30 -50.91 -30.21
N LYS A 155 31.55 -49.64 -30.54
CA LYS A 155 32.18 -49.27 -31.82
C LYS A 155 33.56 -49.92 -31.99
N LYS A 156 34.38 -49.89 -30.93
CA LYS A 156 35.71 -50.50 -30.94
C LYS A 156 35.65 -52.02 -31.08
N ASP A 157 34.69 -52.67 -30.43
CA ASP A 157 34.51 -54.12 -30.57
C ASP A 157 34.01 -54.52 -31.97
N LEU A 158 33.16 -53.70 -32.59
CA LEU A 158 32.75 -53.87 -33.98
C LEU A 158 33.94 -53.79 -34.94
N GLU A 159 34.86 -52.83 -34.74
CA GLU A 159 36.08 -52.71 -35.53
C GLU A 159 36.97 -53.96 -35.41
N LYS A 160 37.17 -54.50 -34.21
CA LYS A 160 37.92 -55.74 -33.99
C LYS A 160 37.27 -56.94 -34.70
N LEU A 161 35.94 -57.04 -34.64
CA LEU A 161 35.21 -58.13 -35.29
C LEU A 161 35.41 -58.07 -36.81
N ASN A 162 35.33 -56.88 -37.40
CA ASN A 162 35.59 -56.68 -38.83
C ASN A 162 37.00 -57.12 -39.24
N LEU A 163 38.03 -56.78 -38.45
CA LEU A 163 39.40 -57.25 -38.70
C LEU A 163 39.52 -58.79 -38.63
N SER A 164 38.83 -59.40 -37.68
CA SER A 164 38.80 -60.87 -37.53
C SER A 164 38.15 -61.53 -38.76
N ILE A 165 37.05 -60.95 -39.27
CA ILE A 165 36.37 -61.41 -40.48
C ILE A 165 37.29 -61.29 -41.70
N GLU A 166 38.04 -60.19 -41.84
CA GLU A 166 38.97 -60.01 -42.95
C GLU A 166 40.12 -61.04 -42.91
N THR A 167 40.60 -61.34 -41.71
CA THR A 167 41.63 -62.37 -41.50
C THR A 167 41.13 -63.75 -41.91
N LEU A 168 39.91 -64.12 -41.46
CA LEU A 168 39.28 -65.39 -41.83
C LEU A 168 39.10 -65.55 -43.34
N LYS A 169 38.70 -64.48 -44.05
CA LYS A 169 38.59 -64.51 -45.52
C LYS A 169 39.91 -64.87 -46.19
N LYS A 170 41.02 -64.24 -45.78
CA LYS A 170 42.36 -64.55 -46.31
C LYS A 170 42.76 -66.01 -46.05
N THR A 171 42.43 -66.55 -44.87
CA THR A 171 42.69 -67.96 -44.55
C THR A 171 41.88 -68.91 -45.44
N VAL A 172 40.61 -68.58 -45.70
CA VAL A 172 39.77 -69.36 -46.62
C VAL A 172 40.36 -69.37 -48.03
N ASP A 173 40.76 -68.21 -48.55
CA ASP A 173 41.38 -68.11 -49.88
C ASP A 173 42.67 -68.96 -49.99
N LEU A 174 43.47 -69.00 -48.92
CA LEU A 174 44.67 -69.84 -48.85
C LEU A 174 44.31 -71.33 -48.88
N HIS A 175 43.33 -71.75 -48.06
CA HIS A 175 42.89 -73.14 -48.03
C HIS A 175 42.29 -73.59 -49.38
N GLU A 176 41.54 -72.72 -50.08
CA GLU A 176 41.05 -73.03 -51.43
C GLU A 176 42.20 -73.34 -52.39
N LYS A 177 43.30 -72.58 -52.32
CA LYS A 177 44.50 -72.82 -53.11
C LYS A 177 45.21 -74.13 -52.73
N ASP A 178 45.30 -74.43 -51.44
CA ASP A 178 45.90 -75.68 -50.95
C ASP A 178 45.10 -76.90 -51.41
N VAL A 179 43.76 -76.84 -51.37
CA VAL A 179 42.87 -77.88 -51.90
C VAL A 179 43.17 -78.13 -53.38
N ILE A 180 43.26 -77.07 -54.20
CA ILE A 180 43.58 -77.19 -55.63
C ILE A 180 44.95 -77.87 -55.84
N ASN A 181 45.96 -77.51 -55.05
CA ASN A 181 47.30 -78.12 -55.16
C ASN A 181 47.30 -79.61 -54.78
N ILE A 182 46.62 -79.98 -53.68
CA ILE A 182 46.47 -81.37 -53.24
C ILE A 182 45.81 -82.22 -54.33
N TYR A 183 44.74 -81.70 -54.95
CA TYR A 183 44.09 -82.37 -56.10
C TYR A 183 45.05 -82.58 -57.28
N GLY A 184 45.93 -81.61 -57.57
CA GLY A 184 46.95 -81.73 -58.61
C GLY A 184 48.05 -82.76 -58.31
N GLU A 185 48.44 -82.90 -57.04
CA GLU A 185 49.45 -83.88 -56.60
C GLU A 185 48.90 -85.31 -56.55
N LEU A 186 47.64 -85.49 -56.13
CA LEU A 186 46.93 -86.77 -56.14
C LEU A 186 46.75 -87.35 -57.55
N ALA A 187 46.64 -86.51 -58.58
CA ALA A 187 46.51 -86.93 -59.97
C ALA A 187 47.74 -87.68 -60.53
N ASN A 188 48.90 -87.59 -59.87
CA ASN A 188 50.18 -88.12 -60.35
C ASN A 188 50.73 -89.33 -59.54
N LYS A 189 49.95 -89.92 -58.61
CA LYS A 189 50.46 -90.94 -57.69
C LYS A 189 49.62 -92.24 -57.66
N ALA A 190 50.10 -93.25 -58.39
CA ALA A 190 49.87 -94.71 -58.26
C ALA A 190 48.43 -95.31 -58.37
N SER A 191 48.40 -96.64 -58.60
CA SER A 191 47.32 -97.54 -59.09
C SER A 191 45.84 -97.26 -58.76
N LYS A 192 44.99 -97.45 -59.78
CA LYS A 192 43.55 -97.14 -59.85
C LYS A 192 42.66 -97.83 -58.82
N ASP A 193 43.00 -99.03 -58.36
CA ASP A 193 42.07 -99.87 -57.57
C ASP A 193 42.16 -99.63 -56.05
N ASP A 194 43.34 -99.30 -55.50
CA ASP A 194 43.49 -98.95 -54.07
C ASP A 194 43.07 -97.51 -53.78
N VAL A 195 43.30 -96.60 -54.75
CA VAL A 195 42.90 -95.19 -54.66
C VAL A 195 41.38 -95.06 -54.67
N GLN A 196 40.67 -95.83 -55.50
CA GLN A 196 39.21 -95.76 -55.59
C GLN A 196 38.52 -96.14 -54.28
N MET A 197 38.97 -97.19 -53.59
CA MET A 197 38.34 -97.65 -52.34
C MET A 197 38.55 -96.67 -51.17
N ILE A 198 39.73 -96.03 -51.08
CA ILE A 198 40.03 -95.02 -50.06
C ILE A 198 39.26 -93.71 -50.38
N VAL A 199 39.23 -93.32 -51.65
CA VAL A 199 38.52 -92.11 -52.13
C VAL A 199 37.02 -92.23 -51.90
N ASP A 200 36.40 -93.37 -52.22
CA ASP A 200 34.96 -93.57 -52.04
C ASP A 200 34.56 -93.54 -50.55
N LYS A 201 35.36 -94.19 -49.68
CA LYS A 201 35.09 -94.19 -48.23
C LYS A 201 35.27 -92.81 -47.60
N SER A 202 36.32 -92.08 -47.98
CA SER A 202 36.53 -90.70 -47.49
C SER A 202 35.52 -89.71 -48.08
N LEU A 203 35.07 -89.90 -49.32
CA LEU A 203 33.98 -89.11 -49.91
C LEU A 203 32.65 -89.33 -49.20
N GLU A 204 32.31 -90.58 -48.83
CA GLU A 204 31.08 -90.86 -48.10
C GLU A 204 31.08 -90.21 -46.69
N GLU A 205 32.22 -90.24 -46.00
CA GLU A 205 32.38 -89.61 -44.68
C GLU A 205 32.38 -88.07 -44.77
N VAL A 206 33.10 -87.49 -45.73
CA VAL A 206 33.12 -86.04 -45.99
C VAL A 206 31.75 -85.55 -46.44
N ASN A 207 31.04 -86.29 -47.31
CA ASN A 207 29.68 -85.94 -47.72
C ASN A 207 28.70 -86.01 -46.54
N GLY A 208 28.83 -87.00 -45.64
CA GLY A 208 28.04 -87.07 -44.42
C GLY A 208 28.29 -85.90 -43.47
N GLN A 209 29.55 -85.47 -43.31
CA GLN A 209 29.91 -84.30 -42.52
C GLN A 209 29.42 -82.99 -43.18
N ILE A 210 29.54 -82.86 -44.49
CA ILE A 210 29.03 -81.72 -45.27
C ILE A 210 27.51 -81.63 -45.13
N GLU A 211 26.78 -82.74 -45.27
CA GLU A 211 25.32 -82.75 -45.13
C GLU A 211 24.88 -82.37 -43.71
N PHE A 212 25.62 -82.82 -42.68
CA PHE A 212 25.38 -82.42 -41.30
C PHE A 212 25.67 -80.94 -41.06
N LEU A 213 26.75 -80.40 -41.63
CA LEU A 213 27.07 -78.97 -41.56
C LEU A 213 26.04 -78.11 -42.30
N TYR A 214 25.59 -78.53 -43.49
CA TYR A 214 24.50 -77.86 -44.20
C TYR A 214 23.21 -77.81 -43.37
N LYS A 215 22.84 -78.92 -42.71
CA LYS A 215 21.67 -78.94 -41.81
C LYS A 215 21.85 -77.98 -40.62
N LYS A 216 23.04 -77.90 -40.04
CA LYS A 216 23.34 -76.96 -38.95
C LYS A 216 23.33 -75.50 -39.39
N ILE A 217 23.89 -75.21 -40.57
CA ILE A 217 23.93 -73.86 -41.14
C ILE A 217 22.50 -73.40 -41.44
N ASN A 218 21.71 -74.22 -42.14
CA ASN A 218 20.32 -73.88 -42.46
C ASN A 218 19.49 -73.66 -41.19
N PHE A 219 19.65 -74.51 -40.17
CA PHE A 219 18.98 -74.33 -38.88
C PHE A 219 19.42 -73.04 -38.17
N ALA A 220 20.70 -72.68 -38.20
CA ALA A 220 21.20 -71.44 -37.64
C ALA A 220 20.67 -70.21 -38.40
N GLU A 221 20.64 -70.26 -39.74
CA GLU A 221 20.08 -69.21 -40.61
C GLU A 221 18.59 -68.99 -40.35
N GLU A 222 17.81 -70.06 -40.25
CA GLU A 222 16.37 -69.98 -39.92
C GLU A 222 16.14 -69.37 -38.53
N ASN A 223 16.91 -69.77 -37.52
CA ASN A 223 16.80 -69.20 -36.17
C ASN A 223 17.19 -67.72 -36.11
N VAL A 224 18.28 -67.34 -36.78
CA VAL A 224 18.73 -65.94 -36.86
C VAL A 224 17.69 -65.09 -37.58
N LYS A 225 17.13 -65.59 -38.68
CA LYS A 225 16.07 -64.92 -39.42
C LYS A 225 14.81 -64.75 -38.57
N ALA A 226 14.33 -65.81 -37.93
CA ALA A 226 13.15 -65.76 -37.07
C ALA A 226 13.31 -64.78 -35.89
N TYR A 227 14.47 -64.77 -35.24
CA TYR A 227 14.77 -63.83 -34.17
C TYR A 227 14.82 -62.38 -34.68
N THR A 228 15.47 -62.15 -35.82
CA THR A 228 15.57 -60.83 -36.44
C THR A 228 14.20 -60.31 -36.85
N ASP A 229 13.39 -61.12 -37.54
CA ASP A 229 12.04 -60.78 -37.97
C ASP A 229 11.14 -60.46 -36.76
N SER A 230 11.21 -61.27 -35.70
CA SER A 230 10.49 -61.01 -34.46
C SER A 230 10.91 -59.69 -33.81
N LYS A 231 12.21 -59.40 -33.76
CA LYS A 231 12.70 -58.20 -33.09
C LYS A 231 12.45 -56.93 -33.89
N VAL A 232 12.58 -57.00 -35.21
CA VAL A 232 12.20 -55.92 -36.12
C VAL A 232 10.71 -55.62 -35.99
N SER A 233 9.85 -56.65 -35.99
CA SER A 233 8.40 -56.46 -35.82
C SER A 233 8.05 -55.80 -34.48
N GLU A 234 8.65 -56.25 -33.37
CA GLU A 234 8.44 -55.64 -32.06
C GLU A 234 8.87 -54.16 -32.02
N LEU A 235 10.05 -53.86 -32.59
CA LEU A 235 10.59 -52.50 -32.64
C LEU A 235 9.76 -51.59 -33.54
N SER A 236 9.32 -52.07 -34.71
CA SER A 236 8.43 -51.33 -35.60
C SER A 236 7.09 -51.02 -34.93
N GLY A 237 6.52 -51.95 -34.16
CA GLY A 237 5.30 -51.71 -33.39
C GLY A 237 5.50 -50.64 -32.29
N LYS A 238 6.63 -50.68 -31.59
CA LYS A 238 6.97 -49.64 -30.60
C LYS A 238 7.17 -48.27 -31.24
N ILE A 239 7.85 -48.21 -32.38
CA ILE A 239 8.06 -46.97 -33.15
C ILE A 239 6.72 -46.38 -33.59
N LEU A 240 5.81 -47.19 -34.14
CA LEU A 240 4.48 -46.73 -34.55
C LEU A 240 3.69 -46.11 -33.39
N ASN A 241 3.73 -46.74 -32.21
CA ASN A 241 3.05 -46.21 -31.03
C ASN A 241 3.65 -44.87 -30.55
N VAL A 242 4.97 -44.74 -30.61
CA VAL A 242 5.67 -43.48 -30.29
C VAL A 242 5.32 -42.40 -31.32
N GLU A 243 5.38 -42.73 -32.61
CA GLU A 243 5.01 -41.80 -33.69
C GLU A 243 3.57 -41.31 -33.56
N ALA A 244 2.61 -42.20 -33.27
CA ALA A 244 1.22 -41.82 -33.02
C ALA A 244 1.10 -40.86 -31.82
N THR A 245 1.73 -41.21 -30.69
CA THR A 245 1.71 -40.38 -29.48
C THR A 245 2.32 -39.00 -29.71
N VAL A 246 3.41 -38.92 -30.47
CA VAL A 246 4.11 -37.67 -30.78
C VAL A 246 3.33 -36.83 -31.78
N ASN A 247 2.84 -37.42 -32.87
CA ASN A 247 2.11 -36.73 -33.92
C ASN A 247 0.77 -36.18 -33.43
N ASP A 248 0.09 -36.90 -32.53
CA ASP A 248 -1.19 -36.45 -31.98
C ASP A 248 -1.00 -35.53 -30.76
N GLY A 249 0.00 -35.80 -29.92
CA GLY A 249 0.22 -35.06 -28.67
C GLY A 249 0.86 -33.67 -28.85
N LEU A 250 1.84 -33.53 -29.74
CA LEU A 250 2.55 -32.26 -29.93
C LEU A 250 1.65 -31.12 -30.42
N PRO A 251 0.74 -31.31 -31.40
CA PRO A 251 -0.18 -30.26 -31.82
C PRO A 251 -1.11 -29.79 -30.69
N VAL A 252 -1.63 -30.72 -29.88
CA VAL A 252 -2.50 -30.39 -28.74
C VAL A 252 -1.75 -29.55 -27.71
N LEU A 253 -0.52 -29.95 -27.35
CA LEU A 253 0.32 -29.17 -26.44
C LEU A 253 0.64 -27.77 -27.00
N ARG A 254 0.98 -27.69 -28.29
CA ARG A 254 1.26 -26.43 -28.97
C ARG A 254 0.04 -25.49 -28.91
N ASP A 255 -1.15 -25.99 -29.20
CA ASP A 255 -2.37 -25.18 -29.23
C ASP A 255 -2.74 -24.69 -27.82
N LEU A 256 -2.59 -25.55 -26.80
CA LEU A 256 -2.76 -25.15 -25.39
C LEU A 256 -1.76 -24.04 -24.99
N VAL A 257 -0.51 -24.14 -25.42
CA VAL A 257 0.51 -23.10 -25.17
C VAL A 257 0.11 -21.78 -25.84
N TYR A 258 -0.39 -21.79 -27.08
CA TYR A 258 -0.87 -20.58 -27.75
C TYR A 258 -2.08 -19.95 -27.05
N GLN A 259 -3.05 -20.77 -26.62
CA GLN A 259 -4.21 -20.30 -25.86
C GLN A 259 -3.80 -19.66 -24.54
N ASN A 260 -2.92 -20.32 -23.78
CA ASN A 260 -2.43 -19.81 -22.51
C ASN A 260 -1.64 -18.50 -22.68
N SER A 261 -0.78 -18.40 -23.70
CA SER A 261 -0.07 -17.16 -24.03
C SER A 261 -1.03 -16.00 -24.31
N THR A 262 -2.11 -16.27 -25.06
CA THR A 262 -3.15 -15.27 -25.37
C THR A 262 -3.92 -14.85 -24.11
N ASN A 263 -4.27 -15.82 -23.25
CA ASN A 263 -4.94 -15.56 -21.98
C ASN A 263 -4.09 -14.69 -21.05
N ILE A 264 -2.79 -14.98 -20.93
CA ILE A 264 -1.84 -14.20 -20.12
C ILE A 264 -1.78 -12.75 -20.62
N LYS A 265 -1.62 -12.51 -21.93
CA LYS A 265 -1.60 -11.15 -22.49
C LYS A 265 -2.89 -10.37 -22.20
N ASN A 266 -4.04 -11.04 -22.28
CA ASN A 266 -5.34 -10.41 -21.98
C ASN A 266 -5.49 -10.07 -20.49
N LEU A 267 -5.03 -10.96 -19.61
CA LEU A 267 -4.98 -10.73 -18.16
C LEU A 267 -4.09 -9.54 -17.81
N GLU A 268 -2.89 -9.48 -18.38
CA GLU A 268 -1.95 -8.37 -18.20
C GLU A 268 -2.57 -7.04 -18.61
N LYS A 269 -3.21 -6.98 -19.79
CA LYS A 269 -3.88 -5.76 -20.27
C LYS A 269 -5.01 -5.31 -19.34
N LYS A 270 -5.83 -6.24 -18.83
CA LYS A 270 -6.90 -5.93 -17.87
C LYS A 270 -6.33 -5.44 -16.54
N LEU A 271 -5.28 -6.09 -16.04
CA LEU A 271 -4.62 -5.73 -14.79
C LEU A 271 -4.01 -4.33 -14.88
N MET A 272 -3.28 -4.03 -15.95
CA MET A 272 -2.69 -2.71 -16.18
C MET A 272 -3.76 -1.61 -16.26
N LYS A 273 -4.88 -1.85 -16.93
CA LYS A 273 -6.00 -0.90 -16.97
C LYS A 273 -6.57 -0.64 -15.57
N TYR A 274 -6.77 -1.70 -14.78
CA TYR A 274 -7.30 -1.58 -13.43
C TYR A 274 -6.34 -0.84 -12.49
N ILE A 275 -5.05 -1.19 -12.53
CA ILE A 275 -3.99 -0.53 -11.76
C ILE A 275 -3.95 0.96 -12.10
N ASN A 276 -3.89 1.33 -13.39
CA ASN A 276 -3.85 2.74 -13.80
C ASN A 276 -5.06 3.53 -13.29
N VAL A 277 -6.27 2.98 -13.40
CA VAL A 277 -7.48 3.68 -12.90
C VAL A 277 -7.41 3.88 -11.39
N LYS A 278 -6.97 2.86 -10.63
CA LYS A 278 -6.89 2.95 -9.16
C LYS A 278 -5.77 3.87 -8.69
N VAL A 279 -4.58 3.79 -9.30
CA VAL A 279 -3.44 4.65 -8.98
C VAL A 279 -3.78 6.11 -9.27
N ASN A 280 -4.38 6.42 -10.43
CA ASN A 280 -4.79 7.79 -10.76
C ASN A 280 -5.82 8.35 -9.77
N ALA A 281 -6.78 7.52 -9.33
CA ALA A 281 -7.76 7.93 -8.33
C ALA A 281 -7.11 8.21 -6.96
N VAL A 282 -6.14 7.39 -6.55
CA VAL A 282 -5.38 7.61 -5.31
C VAL A 282 -4.54 8.88 -5.40
N ASN A 283 -3.81 9.08 -6.50
CA ASN A 283 -2.99 10.28 -6.70
C ASN A 283 -3.83 11.55 -6.64
N LYS A 284 -4.99 11.57 -7.30
CA LYS A 284 -5.91 12.72 -7.22
C LYS A 284 -6.38 13.02 -5.80
N ASN A 285 -6.57 11.98 -4.97
CA ASN A 285 -6.93 12.17 -3.57
C ASN A 285 -5.74 12.68 -2.74
N ILE A 286 -4.51 12.26 -3.05
CA ILE A 286 -3.28 12.76 -2.43
C ILE A 286 -3.11 14.25 -2.75
N ASP A 287 -3.18 14.62 -4.03
CA ASP A 287 -3.06 16.02 -4.47
C ASP A 287 -4.07 16.91 -3.73
N GLY A 288 -5.34 16.47 -3.65
CA GLY A 288 -6.37 17.21 -2.94
C GLY A 288 -6.20 17.25 -1.41
N LEU A 289 -5.44 16.33 -0.81
CA LEU A 289 -5.06 16.40 0.60
C LEU A 289 -3.88 17.33 0.82
N GLU A 290 -2.88 17.31 -0.07
CA GLU A 290 -1.75 18.23 -0.05
C GLU A 290 -2.22 19.69 -0.11
N ASP A 291 -3.15 20.00 -1.02
CA ASP A 291 -3.76 21.33 -1.13
C ASP A 291 -4.44 21.78 0.18
N LYS A 292 -5.14 20.86 0.85
CA LYS A 292 -5.82 21.15 2.12
C LYS A 292 -4.83 21.35 3.26
N ILE A 293 -3.77 20.54 3.32
CA ILE A 293 -2.70 20.68 4.32
C ILE A 293 -2.03 22.03 4.14
N ALA A 294 -1.64 22.41 2.91
CA ALA A 294 -1.04 23.70 2.62
C ALA A 294 -1.96 24.87 3.03
N GLY A 295 -3.27 24.74 2.78
CA GLY A 295 -4.27 25.72 3.24
C GLY A 295 -4.32 25.86 4.76
N LEU A 296 -4.31 24.74 5.48
CA LEU A 296 -4.30 24.73 6.95
C LEU A 296 -3.00 25.30 7.52
N GLU A 297 -1.85 24.91 6.99
CA GLU A 297 -0.54 25.43 7.40
C GLU A 297 -0.50 26.96 7.30
N LYS A 298 -0.98 27.50 6.18
CA LYS A 298 -1.07 28.95 5.98
C LYS A 298 -2.01 29.63 6.99
N ALA A 299 -3.17 29.03 7.26
CA ALA A 299 -4.14 29.57 8.21
C ALA A 299 -3.60 29.55 9.66
N TYR A 300 -2.92 28.48 10.05
CA TYR A 300 -2.27 28.39 11.36
C TYR A 300 -1.11 29.37 11.49
N ALA A 301 -0.27 29.53 10.46
CA ALA A 301 0.81 30.51 10.46
C ALA A 301 0.29 31.93 10.70
N MET A 302 -0.77 32.34 10.00
CA MET A 302 -1.41 33.65 10.20
C MET A 302 -1.99 33.81 11.61
N LYS A 303 -2.58 32.76 12.18
CA LYS A 303 -3.11 32.79 13.55
C LYS A 303 -1.99 32.91 14.60
N PHE A 304 -0.88 32.20 14.44
CA PHE A 304 0.28 32.30 15.33
C PHE A 304 0.90 33.70 15.27
N GLU A 305 1.07 34.27 14.08
CA GLU A 305 1.60 35.62 13.90
C GLU A 305 0.72 36.67 14.59
N GLY A 306 -0.61 36.51 14.53
CA GLY A 306 -1.55 37.37 15.25
C GLY A 306 -1.47 37.23 16.77
N ILE A 307 -1.25 36.01 17.29
CA ILE A 307 -1.05 35.78 18.73
C ILE A 307 0.27 36.42 19.20
N ASP A 308 1.35 36.25 18.44
CA ASP A 308 2.65 36.84 18.78
C ASP A 308 2.58 38.37 18.82
N ALA A 309 1.90 38.99 17.85
CA ALA A 309 1.67 40.44 17.87
C ALA A 309 0.91 40.90 19.12
N TYR A 310 -0.10 40.13 19.53
CA TYR A 310 -0.90 40.44 20.73
C TYR A 310 -0.10 40.26 22.03
N LEU A 311 0.66 39.17 22.15
CA LEU A 311 1.52 38.91 23.30
C LEU A 311 2.61 39.97 23.45
N ASN A 312 3.22 40.40 22.35
CA ASN A 312 4.20 41.49 22.36
C ASN A 312 3.56 42.80 22.85
N GLY A 313 2.35 43.13 22.38
CA GLY A 313 1.61 44.30 22.86
C GLY A 313 1.26 44.23 24.34
N MET A 314 0.91 43.05 24.86
CA MET A 314 0.68 42.85 26.29
C MET A 314 1.96 42.97 27.11
N ALA A 315 3.08 42.46 26.61
CA ALA A 315 4.38 42.60 27.26
C ALA A 315 4.77 44.08 27.41
N ASP A 316 4.59 44.89 26.37
CA ASP A 316 4.83 46.34 26.43
C ASP A 316 3.95 47.03 27.49
N GLN A 317 2.67 46.64 27.58
CA GLN A 317 1.75 47.16 28.59
C GLN A 317 2.18 46.78 30.02
N ILE A 318 2.67 45.55 30.23
CA ILE A 318 3.17 45.08 31.53
C ILE A 318 4.41 45.87 31.94
N ILE A 319 5.36 46.09 31.02
CA ILE A 319 6.55 46.91 31.27
C ILE A 319 6.14 48.31 31.72
N THR A 320 5.19 48.93 31.01
CA THR A 320 4.69 50.26 31.35
C THR A 320 4.05 50.29 32.75
N LEU A 321 3.26 49.26 33.09
CA LEU A 321 2.65 49.11 34.42
C LEU A 321 3.70 48.94 35.51
N GLU A 322 4.75 48.14 35.29
CA GLU A 322 5.86 47.98 36.22
C GLU A 322 6.56 49.32 36.50
N GLU A 323 6.88 50.09 35.47
CA GLU A 323 7.47 51.44 35.61
C GLU A 323 6.55 52.38 36.42
N THR A 324 5.25 52.31 36.16
CA THR A 324 4.27 53.13 36.89
C THR A 324 4.19 52.72 38.36
N THR A 325 4.21 51.42 38.65
CA THR A 325 4.11 50.86 40.00
C THR A 325 5.37 51.20 40.81
N ASN A 326 6.55 51.11 40.20
CA ASN A 326 7.81 51.50 40.82
C ASN A 326 7.83 53.00 41.16
N ASN A 327 7.38 53.87 40.25
CA ASN A 327 7.23 55.31 40.51
C ASN A 327 6.22 55.60 41.65
N LEU A 328 5.17 54.80 41.78
CA LEU A 328 4.19 54.92 42.86
C LEU A 328 4.77 54.48 44.21
N ALA A 329 5.52 53.37 44.24
CA ALA A 329 6.19 52.88 45.44
C ALA A 329 7.20 53.92 45.97
N GLU A 330 7.97 54.55 45.09
CA GLU A 330 8.93 55.61 45.44
C GLU A 330 8.25 56.86 46.03
N LYS A 331 7.03 57.19 45.57
CA LYS A 331 6.21 58.29 46.12
C LYS A 331 5.57 57.97 47.47
N VAL A 332 5.28 56.70 47.74
CA VAL A 332 4.72 56.26 49.03
C VAL A 332 5.79 56.28 50.12
N ASP A 333 7.04 55.94 49.77
CA ASP A 333 8.16 55.91 50.72
C ASP A 333 8.64 57.30 51.15
N THR A 334 8.25 58.36 50.43
CA THR A 334 8.67 59.74 50.69
C THR A 334 7.64 60.62 51.42
N LYS A 335 6.42 60.12 51.69
CA LYS A 335 5.38 60.89 52.42
C LYS A 335 4.52 60.04 53.37
N ALA A 336 4.95 59.98 54.63
CA ALA A 336 4.14 59.52 55.74
C ALA A 336 3.45 60.71 56.43
N ASP A 337 2.31 61.17 55.91
CA ASP A 337 1.37 62.00 56.67
C ASP A 337 -0.10 61.69 56.29
N GLN A 338 -0.96 61.59 57.30
CA GLN A 338 -2.24 60.86 57.25
C GLN A 338 -3.33 61.49 56.37
N THR A 339 -3.11 62.69 55.84
CA THR A 339 -4.09 63.41 55.00
C THR A 339 -3.97 63.10 53.51
N GLU A 340 -2.84 62.57 53.03
CA GLU A 340 -2.65 62.17 51.62
C GLU A 340 -3.05 60.69 51.35
N VAL A 341 -3.17 59.87 52.40
CA VAL A 341 -3.53 58.44 52.31
C VAL A 341 -4.95 58.24 51.74
N GLU A 342 -5.86 59.20 51.96
CA GLU A 342 -7.25 59.13 51.50
C GLU A 342 -7.41 59.56 50.03
N GLU A 343 -6.48 60.38 49.52
CA GLU A 343 -6.39 60.76 48.11
C GLU A 343 -5.65 59.69 47.27
N VAL A 344 -4.61 59.08 47.85
CA VAL A 344 -3.93 57.91 47.26
C VAL A 344 -4.86 56.69 47.27
N ALA A 345 -5.66 56.45 48.32
CA ALA A 345 -6.65 55.37 48.34
C ALA A 345 -7.76 55.54 47.27
N LYS A 346 -8.11 56.78 46.91
CA LYS A 346 -9.03 57.07 45.79
C LYS A 346 -8.40 56.78 44.44
N LYS A 347 -7.12 57.11 44.23
CA LYS A 347 -6.38 56.77 43.00
C LYS A 347 -6.06 55.27 42.89
N VAL A 348 -5.78 54.60 44.01
CA VAL A 348 -5.52 53.14 44.06
C VAL A 348 -6.80 52.34 43.77
N LYS A 349 -7.98 52.82 44.21
CA LYS A 349 -9.25 52.18 43.84
C LYS A 349 -9.58 52.30 42.36
N THR A 350 -9.30 53.43 41.71
CA THR A 350 -9.57 53.57 40.27
C THR A 350 -8.53 52.87 39.42
N THR A 351 -7.24 52.95 39.73
CA THR A 351 -6.18 52.36 38.89
C THR A 351 -6.09 50.83 39.02
N ASN A 352 -6.30 50.25 40.20
CA ASN A 352 -6.34 48.78 40.35
C ASN A 352 -7.64 48.17 39.82
N ILE A 353 -8.78 48.89 39.89
CA ILE A 353 -10.00 48.44 39.22
C ILE A 353 -9.81 48.57 37.71
N LEU A 354 -9.21 49.64 37.17
CA LEU A 354 -8.96 49.75 35.73
C LEU A 354 -7.94 48.73 35.21
N SER A 355 -6.89 48.41 35.97
CA SER A 355 -5.89 47.40 35.56
C SER A 355 -6.40 45.96 35.73
N ILE A 356 -7.21 45.67 36.75
CA ILE A 356 -7.93 44.39 36.88
C ILE A 356 -9.03 44.27 35.83
N PHE A 357 -9.73 45.35 35.49
CA PHE A 357 -10.67 45.39 34.36
C PHE A 357 -9.95 45.28 33.02
N ALA A 358 -8.76 45.86 32.84
CA ALA A 358 -7.95 45.71 31.62
C ALA A 358 -7.36 44.29 31.51
N LEU A 359 -6.98 43.65 32.62
CA LEU A 359 -6.58 42.24 32.67
C LEU A 359 -7.77 41.29 32.45
N LEU A 360 -8.96 41.62 32.96
CA LEU A 360 -10.20 40.88 32.73
C LEU A 360 -10.75 41.09 31.31
N LEU A 361 -10.59 42.28 30.73
CA LEU A 361 -10.92 42.59 29.34
C LEU A 361 -9.88 42.01 28.37
N GLY A 362 -8.60 41.94 28.78
CA GLY A 362 -7.55 41.22 28.06
C GLY A 362 -7.72 39.70 28.15
N ALA A 363 -8.14 39.16 29.29
CA ALA A 363 -8.50 37.74 29.46
C ALA A 363 -9.82 37.39 28.75
N ALA A 364 -10.79 38.29 28.72
CA ALA A 364 -12.01 38.16 27.93
C ALA A 364 -11.72 38.32 26.43
N GLY A 365 -10.79 39.20 26.05
CA GLY A 365 -10.26 39.35 24.69
C GLY A 365 -9.50 38.11 24.22
N LEU A 366 -8.69 37.48 25.09
CA LEU A 366 -8.10 36.15 24.89
C LEU A 366 -9.20 35.08 24.79
N GLY A 367 -10.26 35.14 25.58
CA GLY A 367 -11.43 34.27 25.47
C GLY A 367 -12.15 34.38 24.12
N VAL A 368 -12.30 35.60 23.61
CA VAL A 368 -12.93 35.92 22.32
C VAL A 368 -11.99 35.60 21.14
N ALA A 369 -10.69 35.86 21.26
CA ALA A 369 -9.68 35.49 20.27
C ALA A 369 -9.52 33.96 20.19
N ILE A 370 -9.44 33.25 21.33
CA ILE A 370 -9.41 31.77 21.39
C ILE A 370 -10.74 31.19 20.88
N TYR A 371 -11.89 31.83 21.13
CA TYR A 371 -13.18 31.41 20.58
C TYR A 371 -13.30 31.63 19.06
N GLY A 372 -12.72 32.70 18.51
CA GLY A 372 -12.59 32.93 17.07
C GLY A 372 -11.52 32.04 16.39
N ILE A 373 -10.50 31.62 17.14
CA ILE A 373 -9.40 30.75 16.67
C ILE A 373 -9.80 29.26 16.69
N MET A 374 -10.78 28.83 17.49
CA MET A 374 -11.25 27.44 17.61
C MET A 374 -12.39 27.03 16.66
N GLN A 375 -12.89 27.92 15.79
CA GLN A 375 -13.78 27.48 14.70
C GLN A 375 -12.95 27.09 13.45
N PRO A 376 -13.29 25.94 12.81
CA PRO A 376 -12.59 25.40 11.64
C PRO A 376 -12.71 26.26 10.38
#